data_AF-A0A2A7MG86-F1
#
_entry.id   AF-A0A2A7MG86-F1
#
_cell.length_a   1.000
_cell.length_b   1.000
_cell.length_c   1.000
_cell.angle_alpha   90.00
_cell.angle_beta   90.00
_cell.angle_gamma   90.00
#
_symmetry.space_group_name_H-M   'P 1'
#
loop_
_entity.id
_entity.type
_entity.pdbx_description
1 polymer ?
#
loop_
_entity_poly.entity_id
_entity_poly.type
_entity_poly.pdbx_seq_one_letter_code
_entity_poly.pdbx_strand_id
1 'polypeptide(L)' 'MKAIYNLLIGYRIFIRKNLLNFLLLFFSPRKKFMIYLSQNLDKYIVLRQKMISDKYFQEDKKTSCKKTSCKKTLIA' A
#
# COMPACT_ATOMS: atom_id res chain seq x y z
N MET A 1 -3.07 14.84 -8.73
CA MET A 1 -3.50 13.49 -9.18
C MET A 1 -3.10 12.36 -8.21
N LYS A 2 -1.80 12.12 -7.95
CA LYS A 2 -1.33 10.96 -7.15
C LYS A 2 -1.78 10.94 -5.68
N ALA A 3 -1.93 12.10 -5.04
CA ALA A 3 -2.38 12.22 -3.65
C ALA A 3 -3.85 11.81 -3.46
N ILE A 4 -4.73 12.24 -4.38
CA ILE A 4 -6.16 11.90 -4.37
C ILE A 4 -6.36 10.40 -4.51
N TYR A 5 -5.56 9.75 -5.37
CA TYR A 5 -5.61 8.30 -5.59
C TYR A 5 -5.22 7.51 -4.33
N ASN A 6 -4.19 7.94 -3.61
CA ASN A 6 -3.79 7.35 -2.34
C ASN A 6 -4.86 7.50 -1.25
N LEU A 7 -5.54 8.64 -1.22
CA LEU A 7 -6.62 8.91 -0.27
C LEU A 7 -7.83 7.99 -0.51
N LEU A 8 -8.22 7.82 -1.77
CA LEU A 8 -9.27 6.88 -2.21
C LEU A 8 -8.95 5.43 -1.84
N ILE A 9 -7.71 4.99 -2.03
CA ILE A 9 -7.26 3.64 -1.64
C ILE A 9 -7.28 3.46 -0.12
N GLY A 10 -6.82 4.47 0.64
CA GLY A 10 -6.88 4.44 2.10
C GLY A 10 -8.32 4.31 2.62
N TYR A 11 -9.24 5.08 2.05
CA TYR A 11 -10.65 5.05 2.44
C TYR A 11 -11.31 3.69 2.11
N ARG A 12 -11.00 3.10 0.96
CA ARG A 12 -11.50 1.77 0.58
C ARG A 12 -10.99 0.66 1.51
N ILE A 13 -9.74 0.75 1.96
CA ILE A 13 -9.18 -0.19 2.95
C ILE A 13 -9.87 -0.01 4.29
N PHE A 14 -10.08 1.24 4.72
CA PHE A 14 -10.76 1.55 5.97
C PHE A 14 -12.19 0.99 6.02
N ILE A 15 -13.00 1.25 4.99
CA ILE A 15 -14.37 0.73 4.91
C ILE A 15 -14.38 -0.80 4.94
N ARG A 16 -13.53 -1.44 4.15
CA ARG A 16 -13.50 -2.92 4.08
C ARG A 16 -13.04 -3.55 5.38
N LYS A 17 -12.12 -2.91 6.10
CA LYS A 17 -11.66 -3.35 7.42
C LYS A 17 -12.78 -3.24 8.46
N ASN A 18 -13.48 -2.10 8.48
CA ASN A 18 -14.63 -1.91 9.38
C ASN A 18 -15.77 -2.87 9.04
N LEU A 19 -16.04 -3.09 7.75
CA LEU A 19 -17.05 -4.04 7.29
C LEU A 19 -16.70 -5.46 7.75
N LEU A 20 -15.45 -5.91 7.55
CA LEU A 20 -15.01 -7.22 8.01
C LEU A 20 -15.13 -7.38 9.53
N ASN A 21 -14.74 -6.34 10.29
CA ASN A 21 -14.84 -6.33 11.75
C ASN A 21 -16.29 -6.37 12.24
N PHE A 22 -17.18 -5.65 11.55
CA PHE A 22 -18.62 -5.70 11.81
C PHE A 22 -19.18 -7.09 11.51
N LEU A 23 -18.83 -7.67 10.35
CA LEU A 23 -19.27 -9.01 9.97
C LEU A 23 -18.77 -10.10 10.93
N LEU A 24 -17.58 -9.95 11.51
CA LEU A 24 -17.05 -10.87 12.52
C LEU A 24 -17.90 -10.91 13.81
N LEU A 25 -18.64 -9.84 14.12
CA LEU A 25 -19.55 -9.82 15.28
C LEU A 25 -20.80 -10.66 15.04
N PHE A 26 -21.23 -10.83 13.78
CA PHE A 26 -22.48 -11.51 13.44
C PHE A 26 -22.28 -12.87 12.76
N PHE A 27 -21.16 -13.08 12.08
CA PHE A 27 -20.90 -14.26 11.26
C PHE A 27 -19.69 -15.04 11.77
N SER A 28 -19.82 -16.37 11.73
CA SER A 28 -18.68 -17.25 11.99
C SER A 28 -17.61 -17.09 10.89
N PRO A 29 -16.32 -16.97 11.25
CA PRO A 29 -15.21 -16.79 10.30
C PRO A 29 -15.05 -17.95 9.31
N ARG A 30 -15.66 -19.11 9.57
CA ARG A 30 -15.60 -20.28 8.68
C ARG A 30 -16.53 -20.20 7.47
N LYS A 31 -17.41 -19.19 7.39
CA LYS A 31 -18.29 -19.02 6.23
C LYS A 31 -17.46 -18.60 5.01
N LYS A 32 -17.68 -19.23 3.85
CA LYS A 32 -16.99 -18.91 2.58
C LYS A 32 -17.03 -17.41 2.24
N PHE A 33 -18.12 -16.74 2.60
CA PHE A 33 -18.26 -15.28 2.43
C PHE A 33 -17.19 -14.49 3.20
N MET A 34 -16.92 -14.85 4.46
CA MET A 34 -15.91 -14.21 5.30
C MET A 34 -14.49 -14.41 4.76
N ILE A 35 -14.21 -15.60 4.23
CA ILE A 35 -12.92 -15.92 3.57
C ILE A 35 -12.74 -15.04 2.33
N TYR A 36 -13.77 -14.96 1.48
CA TYR A 36 -13.72 -14.12 0.27
C TYR A 36 -13.54 -12.64 0.61
N LEU A 37 -14.25 -12.14 1.63
CA LEU A 37 -14.14 -10.76 2.06
C LEU A 37 -12.73 -10.43 2.60
N SER A 38 -12.14 -11.36 3.37
CA SER A 38 -10.76 -11.26 3.87
C SER A 38 -9.74 -11.24 2.73
N GLN A 39 -9.82 -12.18 1.78
CA GLN A 39 -8.94 -12.22 0.60
C GLN A 39 -9.04 -10.95 -0.24
N ASN A 40 -10.25 -10.41 -0.38
CA ASN A 40 -10.48 -9.20 -1.15
C ASN A 40 -9.87 -7.97 -0.43
N LEU A 41 -9.92 -7.90 0.91
CA LEU A 41 -9.23 -6.86 1.69
C LEU A 41 -7.70 -6.98 1.54
N ASP A 42 -7.17 -8.19 1.63
CA ASP A 42 -5.73 -8.47 1.54
C ASP A 42 -5.13 -7.98 0.21
N LYS A 43 -5.84 -8.18 -0.91
CA LYS A 43 -5.45 -7.66 -2.23
C LYS A 43 -5.19 -6.14 -2.24
N TYR A 44 -6.03 -5.35 -1.56
CA TYR A 44 -5.84 -3.89 -1.50
C TYR A 44 -4.69 -3.49 -0.58
N ILE A 45 -4.42 -4.27 0.47
CA ILE A 45 -3.27 -4.05 1.35
C ILE A 45 -1.97 -4.28 0.57
N VAL A 46 -1.87 -5.39 -0.16
CA VAL A 46 -0.70 -5.71 -1.01
C VAL A 46 -0.49 -4.64 -2.07
N LEU A 47 -1.56 -4.18 -2.73
CA LEU A 47 -1.48 -3.06 -3.70
C LEU A 47 -0.93 -1.79 -3.05
N ARG A 48 -1.40 -1.43 -1.85
CA ARG A 48 -0.90 -0.26 -1.12
C ARG A 48 0.55 -0.42 -0.71
N GLN A 49 0.95 -1.58 -0.22
CA GLN A 49 2.34 -1.88 0.13
C GLN A 49 3.26 -1.79 -1.08
N LYS A 50 2.82 -2.31 -2.23
CA LYS A 50 3.56 -2.20 -3.49
C LYS A 50 3.72 -0.73 -3.91
N MET A 51 2.67 0.08 -3.86
CA MET A 51 2.75 1.51 -4.16
C MET A 51 3.72 2.26 -3.24
N ILE A 52 3.73 1.91 -1.94
CA ILE A 52 4.66 2.49 -0.97
C ILE A 52 6.09 2.03 -1.27
N SER A 53 6.30 0.74 -1.53
CA SER A 53 7.60 0.16 -1.91
C SER A 53 8.16 0.81 -3.17
N ASP A 54 7.35 0.93 -4.22
CA ASP A 54 7.74 1.60 -5.48
C ASP A 54 8.12 3.07 -5.24
N LYS A 55 7.45 3.74 -4.30
CA LYS A 55 7.78 5.12 -3.91
C LYS A 55 9.16 5.18 -3.23
N TYR A 56 9.43 4.30 -2.27
CA TYR A 56 10.73 4.23 -1.61
C TYR A 56 11.85 3.87 -2.60
N PHE A 57 11.63 2.90 -3.48
CA PHE A 57 12.62 2.49 -4.49
C PHE A 57 12.97 3.62 -5.47
N GLN A 58 12.00 4.50 -5.78
CA GLN A 58 12.24 5.70 -6.59
C GLN A 58 13.00 6.80 -5.83
N GLU A 59 12.79 6.91 -4.52
CA GLU A 59 13.55 7.83 -3.65
C GLU A 59 15.00 7.36 -3.46
N ASP A 60 15.21 6.04 -3.36
CA ASP A 60 16.53 5.41 -3.31
C ASP A 60 17.29 5.54 -4.64
N LYS A 61 16.60 5.41 -5.78
CA LYS A 61 17.19 5.70 -7.10
C LYS A 61 17.54 7.17 -7.27
N LYS A 62 16.70 8.10 -6.78
CA LYS A 62 17.01 9.54 -6.81
C LYS A 62 18.17 9.91 -5.89
N THR A 63 18.26 9.32 -4.70
CA THR A 63 19.39 9.54 -3.79
C THR A 63 20.66 8.86 -4.27
N SER A 64 20.56 7.70 -4.92
CA SER A 64 21.67 7.05 -5.63
C SER A 64 22.18 7.90 -6.80
N CYS A 65 21.29 8.39 -7.68
CA CYS A 65 21.66 9.30 -8.77
C CYS A 65 22.29 10.61 -8.27
N LYS A 66 21.78 11.19 -7.16
CA LYS A 66 22.41 12.35 -6.51
C LYS A 66 23.79 12.03 -5.94
N LYS A 67 23.99 10.85 -5.35
CA LYS A 67 25.30 10.42 -4.83
C LYS A 67 26.33 10.25 -5.96
N THR A 68 25.94 9.70 -7.11
CA THR A 68 26.83 9.62 -8.29
C THR A 68 27.10 10.98 -8.95
N SER A 69 26.17 11.93 -8.88
CA SER A 69 26.40 13.30 -9.38
C SER A 69 27.29 14.13 -8.45
N CYS A 70 27.15 13.96 -7.12
CA CYS A 70 27.96 14.69 -6.14
C CYS A 70 29.40 14.16 -6.05
N LYS A 71 29.63 12.88 -6.37
CA LYS A 71 30.98 12.29 -6.45
C LYS A 71 31.79 12.69 -7.70
N LYS A 72 31.16 13.28 -8.72
CA LYS A 72 31.86 13.74 -9.93
C LYS A 72 32.52 15.12 -9.79
N THR A 73 32.29 15.85 -8.69
CA THR A 73 32.85 17.19 -8.46
C THR A 73 34.01 17.20 -7.45
N LEU A 74 34.39 16.05 -6.89
CA LEU A 74 35.43 15.94 -5.85
C LEU A 74 36.75 15.33 -6.34
N ILE A 75 36.86 15.08 -7.65
CA ILE A 75 38.11 14.67 -8.30
C ILE A 75 38.17 15.37 -9.67
N ALA A 76 38.66 16.60 -9.67
CA ALA A 76 39.18 17.31 -10.84
C ALA A 76 40.31 18.22 -10.35
#